data_AF-A0A6D2JJY7-F1
#
_entry.id   AF-A0A6D2JJY7-F1
#
_cell.length_a   1.000
_cell.length_b   1.000
_cell.length_c   1.000
_cell.angle_alpha   90.00
_cell.angle_beta   90.00
_cell.angle_gamma   90.00
#
_symmetry.space_group_name_H-M   'P 1'
#
loop_
_entity.id
_entity.type
_entity.pdbx_description
1 polymer ?
#
loop_
_entity_poly.entity_id
_entity_poly.type
_entity_poly.pdbx_seq_one_letter_code
_entity_poly.pdbx_strand_id
1 'polypeptide(L)'
;MKCVCSVTYSFLLNGAPQVSVIPTRGLRQGDPLSPYLFILCTEVLSGLCNRAQARGDLPGIKVARQSPAINHLLFADDTMFFCKANAACCETLSKILSRYEAASGQCISVQKSAITFSAKTSLEVKQEVKRLMKIPNEGGVGKYLGLPEHFGRKKRDIFSSIVDRIRLKANCWSSGFLSSAGKQVLLQAVLSATPTYIMSCFKLPLSLCKRIQSALTRFWWDEKPDKRKICWVSWDKLTIPKNAGGLGFREIERFNDAMLAKIGWRILQAPESLLARILLGKYCHSSSFMECQSPATASHGWRSILAGRDILKQGLGWKVGNGEKIKVWLDPWLSSSSPSIPVGPAPVNADSIYVKDLMLPNGGWNLKAIREQIPHLEGSIRRIIIGKTTSPDSLV
;
A
#
# COMPACT_ATOMS: atom_id res chain seq x y z
N MET A 1 31.50 -5.71 -10.49
CA MET A 1 31.20 -4.31 -10.81
C MET A 1 32.48 -3.66 -11.36
N LYS A 2 32.62 -3.47 -12.68
CA LYS A 2 33.84 -2.87 -13.27
C LYS A 2 33.80 -1.33 -13.32
N CYS A 3 32.61 -0.73 -13.25
CA CYS A 3 32.40 0.71 -13.36
C CYS A 3 32.11 1.40 -12.01
N VAL A 4 32.39 0.72 -10.89
CA VAL A 4 32.16 1.26 -9.54
C VAL A 4 33.52 1.31 -8.84
N CYS A 5 33.93 2.50 -8.42
CA CYS A 5 35.18 2.74 -7.71
C CYS A 5 34.90 3.11 -6.25
N SER A 6 35.81 2.77 -5.34
CA SER A 6 35.72 3.19 -3.95
C SER A 6 35.85 4.72 -3.84
N VAL A 7 35.04 5.32 -2.98
CA VAL A 7 35.12 6.74 -2.63
C VAL A 7 36.24 6.96 -1.59
N THR A 8 36.87 8.13 -1.58
CA THR A 8 37.81 8.51 -0.52
C THR A 8 37.15 9.52 0.41
N TYR A 9 37.29 9.34 1.73
CA TYR A 9 36.73 10.24 2.73
C TYR A 9 37.82 11.10 3.38
N SER A 10 37.49 12.32 3.79
CA SER A 10 38.24 13.06 4.79
C SER A 10 37.27 13.47 5.88
N PHE A 11 37.70 13.36 7.14
CA PHE A 11 36.90 13.74 8.29
C PHE A 11 37.33 15.13 8.77
N LEU A 12 36.38 16.01 9.04
CA LEU A 12 36.65 17.27 9.71
C LEU A 12 36.72 17.00 11.22
N LEU A 13 37.92 17.08 11.79
CA LEU A 13 38.13 17.09 13.24
C LEU A 13 38.45 18.53 13.64
N ASN A 14 37.63 19.11 14.51
CA ASN A 14 37.72 20.52 14.93
C ASN A 14 37.75 21.52 13.76
N GLY A 15 36.98 21.24 12.70
CA GLY A 15 36.89 22.12 11.53
C GLY A 15 38.06 22.01 10.55
N ALA A 16 39.09 21.21 10.83
CA ALA A 16 40.20 20.96 9.93
C ALA A 16 40.08 19.56 9.26
N PRO A 17 40.25 19.46 7.93
CA PRO A 17 40.20 18.18 7.23
C PRO A 17 41.42 17.35 7.61
N GLN A 18 41.16 16.13 8.09
CA GLN A 18 42.19 15.17 8.42
C GLN A 18 42.59 14.33 7.21
N VAL A 19 43.57 13.46 7.41
CA VAL A 19 44.10 12.53 6.41
C VAL A 19 42.97 11.79 5.70
N SER A 20 43.11 11.65 4.39
CA SER A 20 42.17 10.94 3.54
C SER A 20 42.16 9.44 3.87
N VAL A 21 40.99 8.91 4.18
CA VAL A 21 40.75 7.50 4.47
C VAL A 21 40.06 6.86 3.28
N ILE A 22 40.65 5.79 2.75
CA ILE A 22 40.02 4.96 1.72
C ILE A 22 39.29 3.82 2.44
N PRO A 23 37.94 3.76 2.39
CA PRO A 23 37.16 2.68 2.95
C PRO A 23 37.43 1.38 2.18
N THR A 24 37.62 0.29 2.93
CA THR A 24 37.75 -1.06 2.36
C THR A 24 36.41 -1.75 2.15
N ARG A 25 35.34 -1.27 2.80
CA ARG A 25 33.99 -1.85 2.76
C ARG A 25 32.91 -0.81 2.99
N GLY A 26 31.70 -1.16 2.57
CA GLY A 26 30.50 -0.35 2.78
C GLY A 26 30.25 0.65 1.66
N LEU A 27 28.98 1.01 1.51
CA LEU A 27 28.53 2.04 0.59
C LEU A 27 28.36 3.36 1.38
N ARG A 28 28.62 4.50 0.72
CA ARG A 28 28.49 5.81 1.35
C ARG A 28 27.02 6.09 1.68
N GLN A 29 26.71 6.27 2.96
CA GLN A 29 25.38 6.76 3.36
C GLN A 29 25.19 8.21 2.92
N GLY A 30 24.04 8.51 2.32
CA GLY A 30 23.74 9.82 1.75
C GLY A 30 24.17 10.02 0.29
N ASP A 31 24.88 9.05 -0.31
CA ASP A 31 25.13 9.03 -1.76
C ASP A 31 23.86 8.56 -2.50
N PRO A 32 23.35 9.32 -3.49
CA PRO A 32 22.21 8.91 -4.31
C PRO A 32 22.35 7.57 -5.01
N LEU A 33 23.58 7.10 -5.31
CA LEU A 33 23.82 5.83 -6.02
C LEU A 33 23.82 4.62 -5.08
N SER A 34 24.24 4.79 -3.83
CA SER A 34 24.38 3.72 -2.84
C SER A 34 23.11 2.85 -2.68
N PRO A 35 21.88 3.40 -2.61
CA PRO A 35 20.67 2.59 -2.51
C PRO A 35 20.47 1.65 -3.71
N TYR A 36 20.80 2.08 -4.93
CA TYR A 36 20.68 1.26 -6.13
C TYR A 36 21.71 0.14 -6.16
N LEU A 37 22.95 0.43 -5.77
CA LEU A 37 24.00 -0.59 -5.64
C LEU A 37 23.64 -1.62 -4.58
N PHE A 38 23.04 -1.19 -3.47
CA PHE A 38 22.52 -2.10 -2.46
C PHE A 38 21.44 -3.03 -3.03
N ILE A 39 20.46 -2.48 -3.76
CA ILE A 39 19.39 -3.26 -4.39
C ILE A 39 19.95 -4.27 -5.39
N LEU A 40 20.91 -3.87 -6.23
CA LEU A 40 21.55 -4.77 -7.21
C LEU A 40 22.28 -5.94 -6.52
N CYS A 41 22.95 -5.70 -5.40
CA CYS A 41 23.56 -6.78 -4.62
C CYS A 41 22.48 -7.72 -4.03
N THR A 42 21.43 -7.17 -3.44
CA THR A 42 20.33 -7.94 -2.84
C THR A 42 19.51 -8.71 -3.88
N GLU A 43 19.49 -8.27 -5.14
CA GLU A 43 18.88 -9.01 -6.25
C GLU A 43 19.52 -10.40 -6.44
N VAL A 44 20.82 -10.54 -6.16
CA VAL A 44 21.49 -11.84 -6.18
C VAL A 44 20.89 -12.79 -5.14
N LEU A 45 20.59 -12.30 -3.94
CA LEU A 45 19.92 -13.07 -2.89
C LEU A 45 18.52 -13.49 -3.32
N SER A 46 17.75 -12.57 -3.91
CA SER A 46 16.44 -12.88 -4.48
C SER A 46 16.52 -13.95 -5.57
N GLY A 47 17.52 -13.85 -6.45
CA GLY A 47 17.80 -14.83 -7.51
C GLY A 47 18.16 -16.23 -6.97
N LEU A 48 18.94 -16.31 -5.90
CA LEU A 48 19.25 -17.58 -5.22
C LEU A 48 17.99 -18.22 -4.62
N CYS A 49 17.16 -17.43 -3.95
CA CYS A 49 15.88 -17.88 -3.41
C CYS A 49 14.93 -18.35 -4.52
N ASN A 50 14.80 -17.61 -5.62
CA ASN A 50 13.96 -17.97 -6.75
C ASN A 50 14.41 -19.27 -7.42
N ARG A 51 15.73 -19.47 -7.56
CA ARG A 51 16.29 -20.72 -8.08
C ARG A 51 16.00 -21.91 -7.16
N ALA A 52 16.13 -21.73 -5.84
CA ALA A 52 15.81 -22.78 -4.86
C ALA A 52 14.30 -23.10 -4.85
N GLN A 53 13.44 -22.09 -5.06
CA GLN A 53 12.01 -22.30 -5.21
C GLN A 53 11.67 -23.09 -6.48
N ALA A 54 12.31 -22.78 -7.62
CA ALA A 54 12.11 -23.49 -8.88
C ALA A 54 12.53 -24.97 -8.80
N ARG A 55 13.55 -25.29 -7.99
CA ARG A 55 14.00 -26.67 -7.73
C ARG A 55 13.14 -27.44 -6.73
N GLY A 56 12.31 -26.72 -5.96
CA GLY A 56 11.50 -27.31 -4.89
C GLY A 56 12.19 -27.37 -3.52
N ASP A 57 13.45 -26.94 -3.41
CA ASP A 57 14.23 -26.96 -2.17
C ASP A 57 13.74 -25.91 -1.15
N LEU A 58 13.31 -24.76 -1.65
CA LEU A 58 12.73 -23.66 -0.86
C LEU A 58 11.39 -23.21 -1.47
N PRO A 59 10.33 -24.01 -1.34
CA PRO A 59 9.08 -23.82 -2.07
C PRO A 59 8.28 -22.58 -1.61
N GLY A 60 8.62 -21.99 -0.47
CA GLY A 60 7.88 -20.89 0.13
C GLY A 60 6.55 -21.29 0.76
N ILE A 61 5.73 -20.28 1.07
CA ILE A 61 4.40 -20.42 1.67
C ILE A 61 3.36 -19.84 0.71
N LYS A 62 2.26 -20.58 0.51
CA LYS A 62 1.07 -20.11 -0.21
C LYS A 62 0.02 -19.65 0.79
N VAL A 63 -0.53 -18.46 0.59
CA VAL A 63 -1.60 -17.92 1.44
C VAL A 63 -2.95 -18.58 1.13
N ALA A 64 -3.20 -18.94 -0.13
CA ALA A 64 -4.35 -19.69 -0.61
C ALA A 64 -3.96 -20.55 -1.82
N ARG A 65 -4.84 -21.47 -2.24
CA ARG A 65 -4.56 -22.41 -3.34
C ARG A 65 -4.25 -21.69 -4.67
N GLN A 66 -4.98 -20.60 -4.97
CA GLN A 66 -4.81 -19.79 -6.18
C GLN A 66 -3.79 -18.65 -6.03
N SER A 67 -3.19 -18.48 -4.83
CA SER A 67 -2.15 -17.47 -4.62
C SER A 67 -0.76 -18.00 -5.04
N PRO A 68 0.15 -17.12 -5.51
CA PRO A 68 1.54 -17.50 -5.72
C PRO A 68 2.22 -17.88 -4.40
N ALA A 69 3.21 -18.75 -4.48
CA ALA A 69 4.08 -19.06 -3.34
C ALA A 69 5.09 -17.94 -3.12
N ILE A 70 5.29 -17.58 -1.85
CA ILE A 70 6.23 -16.52 -1.43
C ILE A 70 7.27 -17.17 -0.54
N ASN A 71 8.54 -16.99 -0.84
CA ASN A 71 9.66 -17.45 -0.01
C ASN A 71 10.45 -16.29 0.62
N HIS A 72 10.37 -15.06 0.09
CA HIS A 72 11.01 -13.89 0.67
C HIS A 72 10.28 -12.58 0.33
N LEU A 73 10.43 -11.57 1.20
CA LEU A 73 10.06 -10.17 1.00
C LEU A 73 11.22 -9.30 1.49
N LEU A 74 11.60 -8.29 0.72
CA LEU A 74 12.78 -7.47 0.98
C LEU A 74 12.37 -6.00 1.03
N PHE A 75 12.78 -5.28 2.07
CA PHE A 75 12.70 -3.82 2.12
C PHE A 75 14.03 -3.28 2.66
N ALA A 76 14.91 -2.84 1.76
CA ALA A 76 16.29 -2.52 2.12
C ALA A 76 16.95 -3.69 2.90
N ASP A 77 17.43 -3.44 4.12
CA ASP A 77 18.02 -4.40 5.03
C ASP A 77 16.97 -5.23 5.82
N ASP A 78 15.73 -4.74 5.92
CA ASP A 78 14.62 -5.44 6.57
C ASP A 78 14.06 -6.56 5.67
N THR A 79 14.64 -7.75 5.80
CA THR A 79 14.28 -8.94 5.03
C THR A 79 13.40 -9.91 5.81
N MET A 80 12.40 -10.47 5.14
CA MET A 80 11.55 -11.54 5.66
C MET A 80 11.66 -12.78 4.78
N PHE A 81 11.90 -13.94 5.40
CA PHE A 81 11.90 -15.23 4.72
C PHE A 81 10.71 -16.08 5.16
N PHE A 82 10.12 -16.77 4.20
CA PHE A 82 8.98 -17.65 4.39
C PHE A 82 9.38 -19.05 3.96
N CYS A 83 9.44 -19.98 4.92
CA CYS A 83 9.76 -21.37 4.66
C CYS A 83 8.88 -22.29 5.51
N LYS A 84 8.78 -23.55 5.10
CA LYS A 84 8.13 -24.58 5.92
C LYS A 84 9.03 -24.90 7.12
N ALA A 85 8.43 -25.20 8.26
CA ALA A 85 9.15 -25.61 9.47
C ALA A 85 9.64 -27.06 9.36
N ASN A 86 10.55 -27.32 8.41
CA ASN A 86 11.21 -28.61 8.22
C ASN A 86 12.73 -28.39 8.14
N ALA A 87 13.51 -29.42 8.50
CA ALA A 87 14.97 -29.30 8.55
C ALA A 87 15.57 -28.99 7.17
N ALA A 88 15.10 -29.68 6.13
CA ALA A 88 15.60 -29.51 4.76
C ALA A 88 15.46 -28.07 4.21
N CYS A 89 14.31 -27.41 4.41
CA CYS A 89 14.13 -26.03 3.96
C CYS A 89 14.96 -25.05 4.80
N CYS A 90 15.07 -25.27 6.12
CA CYS A 90 15.91 -24.44 6.98
C CYS A 90 17.40 -24.57 6.61
N GLU A 91 17.89 -25.77 6.33
CA GLU A 91 19.25 -25.98 5.86
C GLU A 91 19.50 -25.34 4.50
N THR A 92 18.55 -25.47 3.56
CA THR A 92 18.63 -24.80 2.25
C THR A 92 18.71 -23.29 2.41
N LEU A 93 17.86 -22.72 3.28
CA LEU A 93 17.88 -21.28 3.55
C LEU A 93 19.22 -20.86 4.17
N SER A 94 19.71 -21.57 5.19
CA SER A 94 21.04 -21.32 5.77
C SER A 94 22.15 -21.39 4.73
N LYS A 95 22.13 -22.37 3.82
CA LYS A 95 23.10 -22.49 2.72
C LYS A 95 23.05 -21.31 1.75
N ILE A 96 21.85 -20.85 1.40
CA ILE A 96 21.65 -19.67 0.54
C ILE A 96 22.22 -18.43 1.21
N LEU A 97 21.90 -18.23 2.50
CA LEU A 97 22.37 -17.10 3.28
C LEU A 97 23.90 -17.12 3.38
N SER A 98 24.52 -18.22 3.82
CA SER A 98 25.98 -18.31 3.90
C SER A 98 26.68 -18.09 2.55
N ARG A 99 26.09 -18.58 1.45
CA ARG A 99 26.63 -18.30 0.10
C ARG A 99 26.54 -16.83 -0.27
N TYR A 100 25.45 -16.17 0.09
CA TYR A 100 25.28 -14.73 -0.11
C TYR A 100 26.24 -13.92 0.78
N GLU A 101 26.38 -14.28 2.05
CA GLU A 101 27.32 -13.64 2.98
C GLU A 101 28.77 -13.76 2.47
N ALA A 102 29.17 -14.94 2.00
CA ALA A 102 30.50 -15.17 1.44
C ALA A 102 30.76 -14.36 0.15
N ALA A 103 29.75 -14.17 -0.69
CA ALA A 103 29.90 -13.44 -1.96
C ALA A 103 29.81 -11.91 -1.80
N SER A 104 28.96 -11.43 -0.88
CA SER A 104 28.67 -10.00 -0.71
C SER A 104 29.43 -9.35 0.44
N GLY A 105 29.90 -10.13 1.42
CA GLY A 105 30.43 -9.64 2.69
C GLY A 105 29.37 -9.05 3.63
N GLN A 106 28.09 -9.10 3.28
CA GLN A 106 26.99 -8.66 4.14
C GLN A 106 26.58 -9.82 5.05
N CYS A 107 26.74 -9.65 6.37
CA CYS A 107 26.39 -10.69 7.35
C CYS A 107 25.02 -10.42 8.00
N ILE A 108 24.32 -11.50 8.36
CA ILE A 108 23.07 -11.42 9.09
C ILE A 108 23.33 -11.06 10.55
N SER A 109 22.56 -10.10 11.06
CA SER A 109 22.55 -9.81 12.50
C SER A 109 21.65 -10.79 13.24
N VAL A 110 22.24 -11.84 13.81
CA VAL A 110 21.51 -12.84 14.62
C VAL A 110 20.76 -12.19 15.78
N GLN A 111 21.33 -11.16 16.41
CA GLN A 111 20.73 -10.45 17.54
C GLN A 111 19.47 -9.67 17.17
N LYS A 112 19.42 -9.12 15.94
CA LYS A 112 18.25 -8.39 15.43
C LYS A 112 17.23 -9.30 14.74
N SER A 113 17.67 -10.49 14.33
CA SER A 113 16.82 -11.47 13.66
C SER A 113 15.96 -12.21 14.69
N ALA A 114 14.75 -12.57 14.28
CA ALA A 114 13.82 -13.36 15.07
C ALA A 114 13.04 -14.32 14.18
N ILE A 115 12.64 -15.47 14.72
CA ILE A 115 11.85 -16.47 14.01
C ILE A 115 10.43 -16.46 14.57
N THR A 116 9.44 -16.33 13.68
CA THR A 116 8.02 -16.42 14.04
C THR A 116 7.48 -17.77 13.60
N PHE A 117 6.93 -18.53 14.55
CA PHE A 117 6.36 -19.85 14.29
C PHE A 117 4.84 -19.82 14.16
N SER A 118 4.29 -20.83 13.48
CA SER A 118 2.84 -21.02 13.47
C SER A 118 2.35 -21.47 14.85
N ALA A 119 1.10 -21.13 15.19
CA ALA A 119 0.53 -21.46 16.50
C ALA A 119 0.51 -22.97 16.83
N LYS A 120 0.54 -23.83 15.80
CA LYS A 120 0.49 -25.30 15.94
C LYS A 120 1.86 -25.98 15.81
N THR A 121 2.95 -25.23 15.70
CA THR A 121 4.30 -25.83 15.62
C THR A 121 4.71 -26.39 16.98
N SER A 122 5.11 -27.66 17.04
CA SER A 122 5.55 -28.31 18.28
C SER A 122 6.85 -27.71 18.82
N LEU A 123 7.11 -27.88 20.11
CA LEU A 123 8.28 -27.31 20.75
C LEU A 123 9.59 -27.90 20.21
N GLU A 124 9.58 -29.20 19.89
CA GLU A 124 10.74 -29.92 19.34
C GLU A 124 11.14 -29.32 17.99
N VAL A 125 10.15 -29.09 17.10
CA VAL A 125 10.40 -28.48 15.78
C VAL A 125 10.90 -27.04 15.93
N LYS A 126 10.36 -26.27 16.88
CA LYS A 126 10.84 -24.91 17.14
C LYS A 126 12.30 -24.90 17.56
N GLN A 127 12.67 -25.75 18.52
CA GLN A 127 14.05 -25.85 19.02
C GLN A 127 15.01 -26.28 17.90
N GLU A 128 14.59 -27.25 17.09
CA GLU A 128 15.40 -27.73 15.97
C GLU A 128 15.63 -26.63 14.91
N VAL A 129 14.58 -25.90 14.52
CA VAL A 129 14.71 -24.78 13.58
C VAL A 129 15.61 -23.68 14.13
N LYS A 130 15.48 -23.33 15.41
CA LYS A 130 16.37 -22.33 16.05
C LYS A 130 17.83 -22.78 16.04
N ARG A 131 18.08 -24.06 16.30
CA ARG A 131 19.42 -24.66 16.27
C ARG A 131 20.03 -24.59 14.86
N LEU A 132 19.26 -24.97 13.84
CA LEU A 132 19.70 -24.95 12.44
C LEU A 132 19.95 -23.53 11.90
N MET A 133 19.08 -22.58 12.24
CA MET A 133 19.19 -21.18 11.81
C MET A 133 20.15 -20.35 12.68
N LYS A 134 20.57 -20.87 13.84
CA LYS A 134 21.37 -20.17 14.85
C LYS A 134 20.73 -18.86 15.36
N ILE A 135 19.40 -18.76 15.33
CA ILE A 135 18.65 -17.59 15.81
C ILE A 135 17.81 -18.02 17.03
N PRO A 136 18.18 -17.59 18.25
CA PRO A 136 17.48 -18.01 19.47
C PRO A 136 16.16 -17.25 19.69
N ASN A 137 16.08 -16.03 19.14
CA ASN A 137 14.97 -15.09 19.35
C ASN A 137 13.69 -15.57 18.67
N GLU A 138 12.57 -15.57 19.41
CA GLU A 138 11.23 -15.71 18.84
C GLU A 138 10.60 -14.34 18.58
N GLY A 139 10.01 -14.18 17.39
CA GLY A 139 9.30 -12.96 16.99
C GLY A 139 7.84 -12.94 17.43
N GLY A 140 7.10 -11.93 16.96
CA GLY A 140 5.63 -11.86 17.12
C GLY A 140 5.13 -10.77 18.09
N VAL A 141 6.03 -10.09 18.81
CA VAL A 141 5.69 -8.92 19.66
C VAL A 141 6.35 -7.63 19.14
N GLY A 142 7.11 -7.73 18.04
CA GLY A 142 7.89 -6.63 17.46
C GLY A 142 7.11 -5.74 16.49
N LYS A 143 7.86 -4.83 15.86
CA LYS A 143 7.38 -3.96 14.78
C LYS A 143 8.17 -4.27 13.52
N TYR A 144 7.46 -4.51 12.42
CA TYR A 144 8.02 -4.56 11.08
C TYR A 144 7.58 -3.33 10.29
N LEU A 145 8.55 -2.57 9.76
CA LEU A 145 8.31 -1.31 9.03
C LEU A 145 7.39 -0.34 9.80
N GLY A 146 7.48 -0.30 11.12
CA GLY A 146 6.67 0.58 11.97
C GLY A 146 5.23 0.13 12.22
N LEU A 147 4.84 -1.06 11.76
CA LEU A 147 3.58 -1.75 12.07
C LEU A 147 3.84 -2.96 12.97
N PRO A 148 2.91 -3.37 13.85
CA PRO A 148 3.08 -4.60 14.63
C PRO A 148 3.22 -5.83 13.73
N GLU A 149 4.13 -6.73 14.07
CA GLU A 149 4.34 -8.00 13.36
C GLU A 149 3.12 -8.92 13.45
N HIS A 150 2.42 -8.91 14.59
CA HIS A 150 1.24 -9.72 14.82
C HIS A 150 0.02 -8.84 15.07
N PHE A 151 -0.98 -8.96 14.19
CA PHE A 151 -2.27 -8.30 14.36
C PHE A 151 -3.16 -9.17 15.24
N GLY A 152 -3.22 -8.87 16.53
CA GLY A 152 -4.18 -9.48 17.45
C GLY A 152 -5.63 -9.11 17.11
N ARG A 153 -6.60 -9.77 17.74
CA ARG A 153 -8.04 -9.52 17.52
C ARG A 153 -8.48 -8.10 17.92
N LYS A 154 -7.74 -7.41 18.80
CA LYS A 154 -8.09 -6.07 19.29
C LYS A 154 -7.46 -4.98 18.43
N LYS A 155 -8.27 -4.44 17.50
CA LYS A 155 -7.93 -3.31 16.61
C LYS A 155 -7.52 -2.03 17.36
N ARG A 156 -7.99 -1.81 18.60
CA ARG A 156 -7.85 -0.53 19.32
C ARG A 156 -6.45 -0.30 19.89
N ASP A 157 -5.81 -1.34 20.41
CA ASP A 157 -4.53 -1.23 21.14
C ASP A 157 -3.34 -1.03 20.19
N ILE A 158 -3.47 -1.55 18.95
CA ILE A 158 -2.45 -1.39 17.90
C ILE A 158 -2.30 0.07 17.49
N PHE A 159 -3.42 0.80 17.40
CA PHE A 159 -3.44 2.14 16.84
C PHE A 159 -3.38 3.27 17.89
N SER A 160 -3.53 2.98 19.18
CA SER A 160 -3.38 3.97 20.24
C SER A 160 -1.99 4.62 20.22
N SER A 161 -0.95 3.81 19.96
CA SER A 161 0.45 4.26 19.85
C SER A 161 0.67 5.35 18.78
N ILE A 162 -0.22 5.47 17.79
CA ILE A 162 -0.15 6.53 16.77
C ILE A 162 -0.50 7.87 17.39
N VAL A 163 -1.59 7.91 18.17
CA VAL A 163 -2.05 9.13 18.84
C VAL A 163 -0.98 9.61 19.80
N ASP A 164 -0.34 8.70 20.52
CA ASP A 164 0.72 9.02 21.47
C ASP A 164 1.95 9.58 20.76
N ARG A 165 2.35 9.02 19.60
CA ARG A 165 3.41 9.58 18.76
C ARG A 165 3.09 10.99 18.24
N ILE A 166 1.84 11.23 17.84
CA ILE A 166 1.40 12.55 17.39
C ILE A 166 1.44 13.54 18.55
N ARG A 167 0.97 13.16 19.73
CA ARG A 167 1.00 13.99 20.95
C ARG A 167 2.43 14.30 21.40
N LEU A 168 3.30 13.30 21.41
CA LEU A 168 4.70 13.47 21.78
C LEU A 168 5.39 14.46 20.85
N LYS A 169 5.22 14.30 19.54
CA LYS A 169 5.71 15.27 18.56
C LYS A 169 5.10 16.65 18.80
N ALA A 170 3.77 16.75 18.93
CA ALA A 170 3.09 18.02 19.17
C ALA A 170 3.66 18.77 20.39
N ASN A 171 3.90 18.05 21.50
CA ASN A 171 4.46 18.61 22.72
C ASN A 171 5.92 19.04 22.56
N CYS A 172 6.76 18.25 21.89
CA CYS A 172 8.16 18.60 21.61
C CYS A 172 8.30 19.89 20.81
N TRP A 173 7.32 20.21 19.96
CA TRP A 173 7.37 21.40 19.11
C TRP A 173 6.61 22.59 19.69
N SER A 174 5.63 22.37 20.58
CA SER A 174 4.93 23.48 21.26
C SER A 174 5.82 24.26 22.22
N SER A 175 6.97 23.71 22.61
CA SER A 175 7.95 24.40 23.47
C SER A 175 8.78 25.45 22.73
N GLY A 176 8.86 25.37 21.40
CA GLY A 176 9.40 26.45 20.57
C GLY A 176 8.32 27.50 20.35
N PHE A 177 8.63 28.79 20.53
CA PHE A 177 7.71 29.91 20.27
C PHE A 177 7.36 29.98 18.76
N LEU A 178 6.47 29.12 18.31
CA LEU A 178 6.08 29.00 16.91
C LEU A 178 5.06 30.07 16.54
N SER A 179 5.31 30.75 15.43
CA SER A 179 4.28 31.59 14.77
C SER A 179 3.11 30.73 14.30
N SER A 180 1.94 31.35 14.09
CA SER A 180 0.75 30.65 13.57
C SER A 180 1.02 29.98 12.22
N ALA A 181 1.80 30.62 11.34
CA ALA A 181 2.24 30.04 10.08
C ALA A 181 3.15 28.82 10.29
N GLY A 182 4.10 28.90 11.24
CA GLY A 182 4.96 27.77 11.62
C GLY A 182 4.16 26.58 12.15
N LYS A 183 3.16 26.83 13.01
CA LYS A 183 2.23 25.78 13.48
C LYS A 183 1.48 25.13 12.31
N GLN A 184 1.05 25.92 11.33
CA GLN A 184 0.30 25.41 10.18
C GLN A 184 1.14 24.43 9.36
N VAL A 185 2.36 24.84 9.03
CA VAL A 185 3.33 24.02 8.28
C VAL A 185 3.64 22.74 9.04
N LEU A 186 3.94 22.83 10.33
CA LEU A 186 4.29 21.68 11.15
C LEU A 186 3.11 20.69 11.31
N LEU A 187 1.90 21.21 11.46
CA LEU A 187 0.68 20.41 11.54
C LEU A 187 0.49 19.60 10.25
N GLN A 188 0.65 20.22 9.09
CA GLN A 188 0.45 19.58 7.79
C GLN A 188 1.58 18.62 7.42
N ALA A 189 2.84 19.06 7.56
CA ALA A 189 4.01 18.33 7.10
C ALA A 189 4.43 17.19 8.04
N VAL A 190 4.19 17.33 9.35
CA VAL A 190 4.71 16.37 10.35
C VAL A 190 3.59 15.63 11.06
N LEU A 191 2.66 16.34 11.70
CA LEU A 191 1.65 15.69 12.54
C LEU A 191 0.62 14.93 11.71
N SER A 192 0.06 15.58 10.69
CA SER A 192 -0.91 14.97 9.76
C SER A 192 -0.28 13.90 8.86
N ALA A 193 1.03 13.98 8.63
CA ALA A 193 1.77 12.99 7.85
C ALA A 193 2.06 11.72 8.65
N THR A 194 2.23 11.80 9.98
CA THR A 194 2.59 10.67 10.85
C THR A 194 1.68 9.42 10.69
N PRO A 195 0.34 9.54 10.62
CA PRO A 195 -0.52 8.37 10.43
C PRO A 195 -0.58 7.85 8.98
N THR A 196 -0.01 8.55 8.00
CA THR A 196 -0.21 8.28 6.55
C THR A 196 0.15 6.86 6.16
N TYR A 197 1.28 6.35 6.67
CA TYR A 197 1.71 4.98 6.36
C TYR A 197 0.67 3.94 6.81
N ILE A 198 0.11 4.10 8.01
CA ILE A 198 -0.86 3.15 8.56
C ILE A 198 -2.22 3.29 7.88
N MET A 199 -2.64 4.53 7.59
CA MET A 199 -3.84 4.80 6.81
C MET A 199 -3.76 4.26 5.39
N SER A 200 -2.56 4.10 4.84
CA SER A 200 -2.40 3.44 3.55
C SER A 200 -2.76 1.95 3.62
N CYS A 201 -2.48 1.27 4.73
CA CYS A 201 -2.70 -0.17 4.85
C CYS A 201 -4.05 -0.54 5.48
N PHE A 202 -4.61 0.31 6.35
CA PHE A 202 -5.76 -0.02 7.19
C PHE A 202 -6.78 1.11 7.29
N LYS A 203 -8.07 0.75 7.31
CA LYS A 203 -9.16 1.65 7.70
C LYS A 203 -9.14 1.82 9.21
N LEU A 204 -8.87 3.02 9.66
CA LEU A 204 -8.86 3.40 11.06
C LEU A 204 -10.29 3.43 11.62
N PRO A 205 -10.50 3.04 12.89
CA PRO A 205 -11.80 3.23 13.53
C PRO A 205 -12.13 4.72 13.66
N LEU A 206 -13.40 5.10 13.49
CA LEU A 206 -13.88 6.48 13.63
C LEU A 206 -13.44 7.13 14.96
N SER A 207 -13.50 6.38 16.05
CA SER A 207 -13.07 6.86 17.37
C SER A 207 -11.59 7.23 17.40
N LEU A 208 -10.74 6.54 16.63
CA LEU A 208 -9.33 6.87 16.51
C LEU A 208 -9.12 8.11 15.63
N CYS A 209 -9.82 8.21 14.49
CA CYS A 209 -9.78 9.42 13.65
C CYS A 209 -10.14 10.66 14.47
N LYS A 210 -11.21 10.58 15.27
CA LYS A 210 -11.61 11.66 16.20
C LYS A 210 -10.55 11.98 17.24
N ARG A 211 -9.84 10.98 17.78
CA ARG A 211 -8.71 11.19 18.72
C ARG A 211 -7.52 11.86 18.05
N ILE A 212 -7.17 11.48 16.83
CA ILE A 212 -6.10 12.11 16.04
C ILE A 212 -6.47 13.56 15.75
N GLN A 213 -7.67 13.79 15.20
CA GLN A 213 -8.21 15.11 14.94
C GLN A 213 -8.19 15.97 16.20
N SER A 214 -8.65 15.45 17.34
CA SER A 214 -8.57 16.16 18.61
C SER A 214 -7.14 16.55 18.99
N ALA A 215 -6.13 15.69 18.76
CA ALA A 215 -4.74 16.04 19.04
C ALA A 215 -4.22 17.14 18.11
N LEU A 216 -4.59 17.12 16.83
CA LEU A 216 -4.23 18.15 15.85
C LEU A 216 -4.91 19.50 16.17
N THR A 217 -6.20 19.48 16.53
CA THR A 217 -6.95 20.66 16.96
C THR A 217 -6.30 21.31 18.18
N ARG A 218 -5.88 20.49 19.16
CA ARG A 218 -5.22 21.00 20.37
C ARG A 218 -3.86 21.61 20.04
N PHE A 219 -3.06 20.97 19.21
CA PHE A 219 -1.79 21.55 18.75
C PHE A 219 -1.96 22.90 18.03
N TRP A 220 -3.04 23.04 17.25
CA TRP A 220 -3.32 24.30 16.53
C TRP A 220 -3.69 25.44 17.48
N TRP A 221 -4.64 25.21 18.40
CA TRP A 221 -5.20 26.26 19.25
C TRP A 221 -4.39 26.51 20.53
N ASP A 222 -3.80 25.48 21.12
CA ASP A 222 -3.11 25.59 22.40
C ASP A 222 -1.69 26.15 22.19
N GLU A 223 -1.30 27.11 23.02
CA GLU A 223 0.07 27.68 23.02
C GLU A 223 1.00 26.91 23.96
N LYS A 224 0.47 26.41 25.07
CA LYS A 224 1.20 25.59 26.03
C LYS A 224 0.41 24.30 26.25
N PRO A 225 1.08 23.15 26.43
CA PRO A 225 0.41 21.87 26.60
C PRO A 225 -0.58 21.84 27.78
N ASP A 226 -0.34 22.64 28.83
CA ASP A 226 -1.18 22.68 30.03
C ASP A 226 -2.31 23.73 29.99
N LYS A 227 -2.35 24.61 28.97
CA LYS A 227 -3.41 25.64 28.84
C LYS A 227 -4.25 25.39 27.60
N ARG A 228 -5.45 24.86 27.80
CA ARG A 228 -6.44 24.69 26.74
C ARG A 228 -7.04 26.03 26.36
N LYS A 229 -6.83 26.47 25.12
CA LYS A 229 -7.50 27.63 24.55
C LYS A 229 -8.86 27.25 23.97
N ILE A 230 -9.72 28.26 23.85
CA ILE A 230 -11.02 28.14 23.16
C ILE A 230 -10.74 27.87 21.68
N CYS A 231 -11.41 26.85 21.12
CA CYS A 231 -11.37 26.56 19.69
C CYS A 231 -12.40 27.42 18.98
N TRP A 232 -11.98 28.57 18.43
CA TRP A 232 -12.89 29.55 17.81
C TRP A 232 -13.52 29.08 16.50
N VAL A 233 -12.83 28.19 15.76
CA VAL A 233 -13.28 27.67 14.48
C VAL A 233 -13.31 26.15 14.53
N SER A 234 -14.40 25.56 14.02
CA SER A 234 -14.56 24.11 13.93
C SER A 234 -13.51 23.51 13.00
N TRP A 235 -13.09 22.28 13.28
CA TRP A 235 -12.10 21.59 12.45
C TRP A 235 -12.57 21.43 11.00
N ASP A 236 -13.87 21.18 10.79
CA ASP A 236 -14.44 21.00 9.45
C ASP A 236 -14.21 22.25 8.58
N LYS A 237 -14.36 23.46 9.14
CA LYS A 237 -14.04 24.71 8.43
C LYS A 237 -12.53 24.86 8.16
N LEU A 238 -11.67 24.39 9.06
CA LEU A 238 -10.21 24.42 8.86
C LEU A 238 -9.75 23.46 7.76
N THR A 239 -10.49 22.37 7.53
CA THR A 239 -10.17 21.40 6.47
C THR A 239 -10.53 21.86 5.06
N ILE A 240 -11.36 22.91 4.93
CA ILE A 240 -11.73 23.47 3.63
C ILE A 240 -10.46 23.92 2.87
N PRO A 241 -10.38 23.70 1.55
CA PRO A 241 -9.28 24.20 0.73
C PRO A 241 -9.04 25.70 0.89
N LYS A 242 -7.78 26.14 0.71
CA LYS A 242 -7.41 27.56 0.86
C LYS A 242 -8.15 28.49 -0.09
N ASN A 243 -8.40 28.05 -1.33
CA ASN A 243 -9.18 28.79 -2.32
C ASN A 243 -10.66 28.92 -1.95
N ALA A 244 -11.16 28.08 -1.04
CA ALA A 244 -12.53 28.13 -0.53
C ALA A 244 -12.61 28.70 0.90
N GLY A 245 -11.55 29.39 1.37
CA GLY A 245 -11.54 30.12 2.65
C GLY A 245 -11.15 29.30 3.88
N GLY A 246 -10.66 28.07 3.72
CA GLY A 246 -10.12 27.27 4.83
C GLY A 246 -8.59 27.27 4.91
N LEU A 247 -8.02 26.43 5.79
CA LEU A 247 -6.56 26.29 5.94
C LEU A 247 -5.98 25.10 5.17
N GLY A 248 -6.83 24.28 4.55
CA GLY A 248 -6.45 23.06 3.85
C GLY A 248 -5.90 21.98 4.79
N PHE A 249 -6.40 21.92 6.03
CA PHE A 249 -6.08 20.80 6.92
C PHE A 249 -6.68 19.50 6.41
N ARG A 250 -6.03 18.37 6.71
CA ARG A 250 -6.52 17.07 6.27
C ARG A 250 -7.65 16.62 7.19
N GLU A 251 -8.79 16.31 6.59
CA GLU A 251 -9.79 15.48 7.25
C GLU A 251 -9.29 14.03 7.23
N ILE A 252 -9.08 13.45 8.41
CA ILE A 252 -8.31 12.22 8.60
C ILE A 252 -9.08 11.00 8.06
N GLU A 253 -10.40 10.99 8.22
CA GLU A 253 -11.23 9.88 7.78
C GLU A 253 -11.28 9.76 6.25
N ARG A 254 -11.61 10.85 5.56
CA ARG A 254 -11.63 10.96 4.09
C ARG A 254 -10.25 10.74 3.50
N PHE A 255 -9.20 11.23 4.16
CA PHE A 255 -7.83 10.98 3.70
C PHE A 255 -7.46 9.50 3.83
N ASN A 256 -7.88 8.83 4.92
CA ASN A 256 -7.68 7.38 5.06
C ASN A 256 -8.43 6.61 3.96
N ASP A 257 -9.66 6.97 3.69
CA ASP A 257 -10.47 6.38 2.61
C ASP A 257 -9.85 6.56 1.23
N ALA A 258 -9.38 7.77 0.92
CA ALA A 258 -8.70 8.05 -0.35
C ALA A 258 -7.42 7.21 -0.51
N MET A 259 -6.65 7.02 0.57
CA MET A 259 -5.45 6.18 0.54
C MET A 259 -5.77 4.70 0.30
N LEU A 260 -6.89 4.20 0.84
CA LEU A 260 -7.35 2.83 0.63
C LEU A 260 -7.92 2.65 -0.79
N ALA A 261 -8.67 3.63 -1.28
CA ALA A 261 -9.14 3.68 -2.66
C ALA A 261 -7.96 3.64 -3.64
N LYS A 262 -6.87 4.36 -3.36
CA LYS A 262 -5.63 4.30 -4.16
C LYS A 262 -5.05 2.88 -4.26
N ILE A 263 -5.11 2.07 -3.19
CA ILE A 263 -4.68 0.66 -3.24
C ILE A 263 -5.65 -0.17 -4.07
N GLY A 264 -6.96 0.00 -3.88
CA GLY A 264 -7.97 -0.66 -4.71
C GLY A 264 -7.77 -0.38 -6.20
N TRP A 265 -7.47 0.88 -6.54
CA TRP A 265 -7.17 1.31 -7.90
C TRP A 265 -5.91 0.64 -8.45
N ARG A 266 -4.85 0.53 -7.64
CA ARG A 266 -3.62 -0.17 -8.02
C ARG A 266 -3.87 -1.65 -8.30
N ILE A 267 -4.78 -2.31 -7.56
CA ILE A 267 -5.15 -3.70 -7.81
C ILE A 267 -5.88 -3.84 -9.15
N LEU A 268 -6.74 -2.89 -9.50
CA LEU A 268 -7.44 -2.84 -10.79
C LEU A 268 -6.48 -2.60 -11.96
N GLN A 269 -5.55 -1.65 -11.82
CA GLN A 269 -4.63 -1.25 -12.89
C GLN A 269 -3.47 -2.23 -13.08
N ALA A 270 -3.03 -2.91 -12.02
CA ALA A 270 -1.90 -3.84 -12.05
C ALA A 270 -2.25 -5.18 -11.36
N PRO A 271 -3.12 -6.00 -11.98
CA PRO A 271 -3.57 -7.28 -11.42
C PRO A 271 -2.41 -8.29 -11.27
N GLU A 272 -1.35 -8.16 -12.08
CA GLU A 272 -0.15 -9.01 -12.03
C GLU A 272 0.79 -8.69 -10.86
N SER A 273 0.58 -7.56 -10.19
CA SER A 273 1.37 -7.21 -9.01
C SER A 273 1.27 -8.30 -7.96
N LEU A 274 2.36 -8.57 -7.24
CA LEU A 274 2.41 -9.65 -6.24
C LEU A 274 1.26 -9.51 -5.22
N LEU A 275 1.01 -8.29 -4.75
CA LEU A 275 -0.08 -7.99 -3.83
C LEU A 275 -1.45 -8.34 -4.41
N ALA A 276 -1.73 -7.94 -5.66
CA ALA A 276 -3.01 -8.23 -6.32
C ALA A 276 -3.18 -9.75 -6.51
N ARG A 277 -2.18 -10.46 -7.06
CA ARG A 277 -2.24 -11.92 -7.23
C ARG A 277 -2.49 -12.68 -5.93
N ILE A 278 -1.86 -12.25 -4.83
CA ILE A 278 -2.09 -12.86 -3.51
C ILE A 278 -3.51 -12.62 -3.01
N LEU A 279 -3.97 -11.36 -3.03
CA LEU A 279 -5.27 -10.99 -2.47
C LEU A 279 -6.42 -11.52 -3.32
N LEU A 280 -6.36 -11.36 -4.64
CA LEU A 280 -7.35 -11.87 -5.56
C LEU A 280 -7.42 -13.39 -5.49
N GLY A 281 -6.29 -14.10 -5.52
CA GLY A 281 -6.27 -15.56 -5.37
C GLY A 281 -6.71 -16.07 -3.99
N LYS A 282 -6.77 -15.20 -2.97
CA LYS A 282 -7.26 -15.58 -1.63
C LYS A 282 -8.76 -15.32 -1.45
N TYR A 283 -9.27 -14.24 -2.02
CA TYR A 283 -10.62 -13.76 -1.72
C TYR A 283 -11.55 -13.78 -2.94
N CYS A 284 -11.04 -13.58 -4.15
CA CYS A 284 -11.79 -13.47 -5.39
C CYS A 284 -11.69 -14.78 -6.20
N HIS A 285 -12.41 -15.81 -5.78
CA HIS A 285 -12.36 -17.13 -6.44
C HIS A 285 -13.27 -17.21 -7.67
N SER A 286 -14.50 -16.71 -7.55
CA SER A 286 -15.57 -16.82 -8.57
C SER A 286 -16.13 -15.46 -9.00
N SER A 287 -15.65 -14.37 -8.40
CA SER A 287 -16.15 -13.01 -8.61
C SER A 287 -15.01 -12.06 -8.93
N SER A 288 -15.31 -11.00 -9.69
CA SER A 288 -14.37 -9.91 -9.91
C SER A 288 -14.02 -9.20 -8.60
N PHE A 289 -12.92 -8.44 -8.59
CA PHE A 289 -12.56 -7.58 -7.44
C PHE A 289 -13.71 -6.62 -7.08
N MET A 290 -14.41 -6.12 -8.09
CA MET A 290 -15.55 -5.22 -7.91
C MET A 290 -16.70 -5.91 -7.19
N GLU A 291 -17.02 -7.16 -7.49
CA GLU A 291 -18.21 -7.82 -6.93
C GLU A 291 -17.92 -8.63 -5.66
N CYS A 292 -16.65 -8.91 -5.37
CA CYS A 292 -16.25 -9.76 -4.25
C CYS A 292 -16.83 -9.30 -2.91
N GLN A 293 -17.46 -10.21 -2.18
CA GLN A 293 -17.90 -9.93 -0.81
C GLN A 293 -16.78 -10.20 0.20
N SER A 294 -16.85 -9.58 1.38
CA SER A 294 -15.88 -9.84 2.46
C SER A 294 -16.30 -11.07 3.26
N PRO A 295 -15.48 -12.14 3.32
CA PRO A 295 -15.71 -13.21 4.28
C PRO A 295 -15.63 -12.70 5.72
N ALA A 296 -16.35 -13.35 6.65
CA ALA A 296 -16.26 -13.04 8.08
C ALA A 296 -14.84 -13.21 8.64
N THR A 297 -14.05 -14.11 8.06
CA THR A 297 -12.65 -14.42 8.43
C THR A 297 -11.61 -13.56 7.70
N ALA A 298 -12.04 -12.56 6.93
CA ALA A 298 -11.13 -11.70 6.17
C ALA A 298 -10.07 -11.02 7.04
N SER A 299 -8.88 -10.79 6.48
CA SER A 299 -7.85 -9.99 7.13
C SER A 299 -8.27 -8.52 7.26
N HIS A 300 -7.74 -7.82 8.26
CA HIS A 300 -8.01 -6.39 8.44
C HIS A 300 -7.61 -5.55 7.22
N GLY A 301 -6.49 -5.91 6.57
CA GLY A 301 -6.04 -5.26 5.33
C GLY A 301 -7.07 -5.43 4.20
N TRP A 302 -7.61 -6.65 4.00
CA TRP A 302 -8.60 -6.89 2.96
C TRP A 302 -9.89 -6.09 3.16
N ARG A 303 -10.44 -6.11 4.39
CA ARG A 303 -11.62 -5.28 4.70
C ARG A 303 -11.38 -3.79 4.44
N SER A 304 -10.16 -3.33 4.66
CA SER A 304 -9.78 -1.93 4.41
C SER A 304 -9.71 -1.62 2.91
N ILE A 305 -9.17 -2.55 2.11
CA ILE A 305 -9.15 -2.42 0.65
C ILE A 305 -10.58 -2.43 0.08
N LEU A 306 -11.46 -3.28 0.61
CA LEU A 306 -12.87 -3.31 0.18
C LEU A 306 -13.61 -2.00 0.50
N ALA A 307 -13.35 -1.39 1.67
CA ALA A 307 -13.88 -0.06 1.96
C ALA A 307 -13.43 0.99 0.94
N GLY A 308 -12.15 0.97 0.55
CA GLY A 308 -11.63 1.83 -0.52
C GLY A 308 -12.25 1.52 -1.89
N ARG A 309 -12.46 0.24 -2.20
CA ARG A 309 -13.13 -0.19 -3.44
C ARG A 309 -14.57 0.30 -3.52
N ASP A 310 -15.33 0.26 -2.42
CA ASP A 310 -16.72 0.70 -2.43
C ASP A 310 -16.84 2.21 -2.70
N ILE A 311 -15.81 2.99 -2.34
CA ILE A 311 -15.68 4.39 -2.72
C ILE A 311 -15.36 4.53 -4.21
N LEU A 312 -14.45 3.70 -4.73
CA LEU A 312 -14.15 3.68 -6.16
C LEU A 312 -15.41 3.40 -6.98
N LYS A 313 -16.24 2.43 -6.60
CA LYS A 313 -17.50 2.13 -7.30
C LYS A 313 -18.43 3.33 -7.48
N GLN A 314 -18.42 4.26 -6.52
CA GLN A 314 -19.26 5.46 -6.57
C GLN A 314 -18.75 6.51 -7.54
N GLY A 315 -17.46 6.48 -7.90
CA GLY A 315 -16.81 7.49 -8.73
C GLY A 315 -16.25 7.00 -10.06
N LEU A 316 -16.10 5.68 -10.24
CA LEU A 316 -15.51 5.11 -11.44
C LEU A 316 -16.48 5.11 -12.61
N GLY A 317 -15.98 5.52 -13.77
CA GLY A 317 -16.65 5.41 -15.05
C GLY A 317 -15.86 4.53 -16.01
N TRP A 318 -16.51 4.14 -17.10
CA TRP A 318 -15.85 3.52 -18.23
C TRP A 318 -15.62 4.56 -19.32
N LYS A 319 -14.40 4.58 -19.83
CA LYS A 319 -14.08 5.20 -21.11
C LYS A 319 -14.20 4.15 -22.20
N VAL A 320 -15.12 4.38 -23.14
CA VAL A 320 -15.41 3.46 -24.24
C VAL A 320 -14.22 3.36 -25.19
N GLY A 321 -13.72 2.14 -25.36
CA GLY A 321 -12.75 1.74 -26.38
C GLY A 321 -13.45 0.91 -27.46
N ASN A 322 -13.41 -0.41 -27.31
CA ASN A 322 -14.06 -1.38 -28.20
C ASN A 322 -15.47 -1.79 -27.74
N GLY A 323 -15.87 -1.43 -26.51
CA GLY A 323 -17.21 -1.64 -25.97
C GLY A 323 -17.54 -3.09 -25.63
N GLU A 324 -16.57 -4.00 -25.62
CA GLU A 324 -16.80 -5.44 -25.38
C GLU A 324 -17.03 -5.77 -23.91
N LYS A 325 -16.51 -4.93 -22.99
CA LYS A 325 -16.57 -5.19 -21.55
C LYS A 325 -17.63 -4.36 -20.83
N ILE A 326 -18.23 -3.41 -21.53
CA ILE A 326 -19.14 -2.42 -20.95
C ILE A 326 -20.57 -2.81 -21.26
N LYS A 327 -21.37 -3.07 -20.23
CA LYS A 327 -22.81 -3.32 -20.35
C LYS A 327 -23.57 -1.99 -20.42
N VAL A 328 -24.43 -1.85 -21.41
CA VAL A 328 -25.11 -0.57 -21.71
C VAL A 328 -25.89 -0.03 -20.52
N TRP A 329 -26.62 -0.91 -19.81
CA TRP A 329 -27.57 -0.55 -18.77
C TRP A 329 -27.04 -0.66 -17.34
N LEU A 330 -25.91 -1.33 -17.13
CA LEU A 330 -25.38 -1.63 -15.80
C LEU A 330 -24.08 -0.89 -15.48
N ASP A 331 -23.31 -0.54 -16.50
CA ASP A 331 -22.02 0.13 -16.31
C ASP A 331 -22.12 1.64 -16.56
N PRO A 332 -21.44 2.48 -15.76
CA PRO A 332 -21.43 3.91 -15.97
C PRO A 332 -20.45 4.29 -17.10
N TRP A 333 -20.95 4.57 -18.30
CA TRP A 333 -20.10 4.89 -19.47
C TRP A 333 -20.51 6.17 -20.23
N LEU A 334 -21.60 6.82 -19.83
CA LEU A 334 -22.18 7.95 -20.58
C LEU A 334 -21.45 9.28 -20.36
N SER A 335 -20.63 9.41 -19.32
CA SER A 335 -19.92 10.64 -18.97
C SER A 335 -18.57 10.36 -18.33
N SER A 336 -17.58 11.14 -18.72
CA SER A 336 -16.23 11.11 -18.14
C SER A 336 -16.11 11.94 -16.85
N SER A 337 -17.10 12.79 -16.54
CA SER A 337 -17.05 13.67 -15.36
C SER A 337 -17.77 13.08 -14.14
N SER A 338 -18.77 12.24 -14.38
CA SER A 338 -19.60 11.64 -13.33
C SER A 338 -20.16 10.30 -13.80
N PRO A 339 -20.08 9.23 -13.00
CA PRO A 339 -20.59 7.93 -13.39
C PRO A 339 -22.09 8.01 -13.65
N SER A 340 -22.48 7.71 -14.88
CA SER A 340 -23.85 7.88 -15.37
C SER A 340 -24.28 6.65 -16.15
N ILE A 341 -25.39 6.05 -15.72
CA ILE A 341 -26.06 4.93 -16.39
C ILE A 341 -27.34 5.40 -17.08
N PRO A 342 -27.82 4.73 -18.13
CA PRO A 342 -29.10 5.06 -18.73
C PRO A 342 -30.26 4.99 -17.73
N VAL A 343 -31.17 5.95 -17.82
CA VAL A 343 -32.37 6.02 -16.94
C VAL A 343 -33.59 5.63 -17.76
N GLY A 344 -34.15 4.47 -17.48
CA GLY A 344 -35.34 3.96 -18.16
C GLY A 344 -35.68 2.54 -17.74
N PRO A 345 -36.80 1.98 -18.24
CA PRO A 345 -37.08 0.56 -18.07
C PRO A 345 -36.00 -0.23 -18.82
N ALA A 346 -35.09 -0.84 -18.08
CA ALA A 346 -34.10 -1.72 -18.66
C ALA A 346 -34.82 -2.89 -19.35
N PRO A 347 -34.48 -3.20 -20.61
CA PRO A 347 -35.08 -4.33 -21.31
C PRO A 347 -34.73 -5.64 -20.60
N VAL A 348 -35.55 -6.68 -20.78
CA VAL A 348 -35.38 -7.98 -20.10
C VAL A 348 -34.00 -8.61 -20.35
N ASN A 349 -33.36 -8.29 -21.47
CA ASN A 349 -32.03 -8.72 -21.86
C ASN A 349 -30.92 -7.70 -21.57
N ALA A 350 -31.13 -6.74 -20.66
CA ALA A 350 -30.16 -5.68 -20.34
C ALA A 350 -28.75 -6.19 -19.97
N ASP A 351 -28.66 -7.38 -19.36
CA ASP A 351 -27.39 -8.03 -19.03
C ASP A 351 -26.57 -8.50 -20.24
N SER A 352 -27.22 -8.65 -21.39
CA SER A 352 -26.62 -9.17 -22.63
C SER A 352 -26.32 -8.08 -23.66
N ILE A 353 -26.67 -6.82 -23.37
CA ILE A 353 -26.45 -5.69 -24.29
C ILE A 353 -25.17 -4.97 -23.90
N TYR A 354 -24.20 -5.00 -24.82
CA TYR A 354 -22.89 -4.39 -24.65
C TYR A 354 -22.77 -3.13 -25.50
N VAL A 355 -21.86 -2.22 -25.12
CA VAL A 355 -21.64 -0.98 -25.87
C VAL A 355 -21.18 -1.27 -27.30
N LYS A 356 -20.45 -2.38 -27.54
CA LYS A 356 -20.09 -2.82 -28.89
C LYS A 356 -21.30 -2.99 -29.82
N ASP A 357 -22.47 -3.35 -29.29
CA ASP A 357 -23.69 -3.58 -30.09
C ASP A 357 -24.30 -2.25 -30.57
N LEU A 358 -23.91 -1.15 -29.92
CA LEU A 358 -24.25 0.22 -30.32
C LEU A 358 -23.20 0.83 -31.26
N MET A 359 -22.15 0.10 -31.62
CA MET A 359 -21.04 0.59 -32.43
C MET A 359 -21.04 -0.04 -33.83
N LEU A 360 -20.53 0.70 -34.81
CA LEU A 360 -20.27 0.22 -36.16
C LEU A 360 -18.83 -0.32 -36.26
N PRO A 361 -18.55 -1.30 -37.14
CA PRO A 361 -17.20 -1.84 -37.32
C PRO A 361 -16.14 -0.81 -37.72
N ASN A 362 -16.55 0.32 -38.32
CA ASN A 362 -15.69 1.41 -38.75
C ASN A 362 -15.33 2.41 -37.62
N GLY A 363 -15.76 2.17 -36.37
CA GLY A 363 -15.48 3.04 -35.22
C GLY A 363 -16.46 4.18 -35.01
N GLY A 364 -17.61 4.18 -35.71
CA GLY A 364 -18.72 5.12 -35.47
C GLY A 364 -19.83 4.54 -34.59
N TRP A 365 -20.74 5.39 -34.13
CA TRP A 365 -21.96 4.96 -33.41
C TRP A 365 -23.02 4.44 -34.38
N ASN A 366 -23.65 3.30 -34.07
CA ASN A 366 -24.81 2.77 -34.79
C ASN A 366 -26.08 3.48 -34.31
N LEU A 367 -26.46 4.54 -35.01
CA LEU A 367 -27.62 5.36 -34.66
C LEU A 367 -28.94 4.60 -34.64
N LYS A 368 -29.09 3.57 -35.49
CA LYS A 368 -30.30 2.74 -35.51
C LYS A 368 -30.42 1.93 -34.21
N ALA A 369 -29.34 1.24 -33.82
CA ALA A 369 -29.29 0.47 -32.58
C ALA A 369 -29.48 1.36 -31.33
N ILE A 370 -28.90 2.57 -31.32
CA ILE A 370 -29.06 3.52 -30.22
C ILE A 370 -30.52 3.97 -30.10
N ARG A 371 -31.20 4.27 -31.20
CA ARG A 371 -32.62 4.68 -31.19
C ARG A 371 -33.55 3.57 -30.75
N GLU A 372 -33.23 2.33 -31.08
CA GLU A 372 -34.00 1.16 -30.65
C GLU A 372 -33.82 0.88 -29.15
N GLN A 373 -32.61 1.07 -28.60
CA GLN A 373 -32.30 0.72 -27.20
C GLN A 373 -32.47 1.88 -26.23
N ILE A 374 -31.89 3.05 -26.52
CA ILE A 374 -31.79 4.22 -25.62
C ILE A 374 -31.96 5.55 -26.38
N PRO A 375 -33.13 5.80 -27.01
CA PRO A 375 -33.34 6.96 -27.89
C PRO A 375 -33.14 8.31 -27.20
N HIS A 376 -33.50 8.41 -25.91
CA HIS A 376 -33.39 9.64 -25.12
C HIS A 376 -31.95 10.10 -24.87
N LEU A 377 -30.94 9.22 -25.05
CA LEU A 377 -29.53 9.53 -24.84
C LEU A 377 -28.72 9.69 -26.14
N GLU A 378 -29.37 9.61 -27.31
CA GLU A 378 -28.68 9.70 -28.61
C GLU A 378 -27.76 10.93 -28.71
N GLY A 379 -28.24 12.10 -28.27
CA GLY A 379 -27.47 13.34 -28.30
C GLY A 379 -26.22 13.32 -27.41
N SER A 380 -26.28 12.65 -26.26
CA SER A 380 -25.15 12.51 -25.33
C SER A 380 -24.15 11.47 -25.85
N ILE A 381 -24.63 10.32 -26.33
CA ILE A 381 -23.79 9.24 -26.85
C ILE A 381 -22.98 9.71 -28.06
N ARG A 382 -23.60 10.48 -28.96
CA ARG A 382 -22.92 11.08 -30.13
C ARG A 382 -21.72 11.96 -29.74
N ARG A 383 -21.72 12.57 -28.56
CA ARG A 383 -20.62 13.41 -28.07
C ARG A 383 -19.47 12.61 -27.47
N ILE A 384 -19.69 11.32 -27.19
CA ILE A 384 -18.65 10.43 -26.68
C ILE A 384 -17.73 10.08 -27.85
N ILE A 385 -16.48 10.52 -27.74
CA ILE A 385 -15.43 10.18 -28.70
C ILE A 385 -15.04 8.72 -28.47
N ILE A 386 -15.37 7.87 -29.44
CA ILE A 386 -14.90 6.49 -29.48
C ILE A 386 -13.40 6.50 -29.82
N GLY A 387 -12.59 5.69 -29.13
CA GLY A 387 -11.21 5.44 -29.53
C GLY A 387 -11.10 4.78 -30.93
N LYS A 388 -9.89 4.45 -31.38
CA LYS A 388 -9.77 3.51 -32.51
C LYS A 388 -10.42 2.19 -32.09
N THR A 389 -11.09 1.48 -32.99
CA THR A 389 -11.81 0.21 -32.69
C THR A 389 -10.93 -0.86 -32.03
N THR A 390 -9.61 -0.72 -32.12
CA THR A 390 -8.61 -1.60 -31.51
C THR A 390 -8.20 -1.22 -30.08
N SER A 391 -8.65 -0.07 -29.56
CA SER A 391 -8.30 0.37 -28.20
C SER A 391 -9.17 -0.34 -27.17
N PRO A 392 -8.59 -0.94 -26.12
CA PRO A 392 -9.38 -1.63 -25.09
C PRO A 392 -10.16 -0.64 -24.23
N ASP A 393 -11.32 -1.08 -23.73
CA ASP A 393 -12.07 -0.36 -22.69
C ASP A 393 -11.22 -0.13 -21.45
N SER A 394 -11.31 1.07 -20.88
CA SER A 394 -10.55 1.45 -19.68
C SER A 394 -11.43 2.10 -18.63
N LEU A 395 -11.26 1.70 -17.36
CA LEU A 395 -11.83 2.41 -16.22
C LEU A 395 -11.14 3.76 -16.05
N VAL A 396 -11.91 4.79 -15.70
CA VAL A 396 -11.46 6.17 -15.46
C VAL A 396 -12.00 6.67 -14.12
#